data_AF-A0A5J5DPY7-F1
#
_entry.id   AF-A0A5J5DPY7-F1
#
_cell.length_a   1.000
_cell.length_b   1.000
_cell.length_c   1.000
_cell.angle_alpha   90.00
_cell.angle_beta   90.00
_cell.angle_gamma   90.00
#
_symmetry.space_group_name_H-M   'P 1'
#
loop_
_entity.id
_entity.type
_entity.pdbx_description
1 polymer ?
#
loop_
_entity_poly.entity_id
_entity_poly.type
_entity_poly.pdbx_seq_one_letter_code
_entity_poly.pdbx_strand_id
1 'polypeptide(L)'
;MDQHSTQTVNLPILTERDELEHGFQERELHIEKIARVEAKAAINLYAINTDRPQKEPGAVEETCMLRVYSAFQDCLYDILPVVEEVCVRQLSKGEADGAEELLRSRARECSRKLQQCLEERFKQQSERMTSLLVNRCFSVPPNVLLPEDQSHKKYPQDVQEVLRLETSIVDLQRAYEAEVCARQALLAELEEQREVQKHLDEILEWVQELQAAWVKEGNGSFHESFRLVMESVKKLQDAVGEICNKAPH
;
A
#
# COMPACT_ATOMS: atom_id res chain seq x y z
N MET A 1 -69.78 55.34 -59.49
CA MET A 1 -69.39 55.62 -58.09
C MET A 1 -69.16 54.26 -57.47
N ASP A 2 -67.97 53.72 -57.73
CA ASP A 2 -67.65 52.31 -57.47
C ASP A 2 -66.92 52.18 -56.14
N GLN A 3 -67.45 51.30 -55.29
CA GLN A 3 -66.85 50.85 -54.06
C GLN A 3 -65.79 49.80 -54.39
N HIS A 4 -64.52 50.08 -54.10
CA HIS A 4 -63.46 49.07 -54.10
C HIS A 4 -63.11 48.68 -52.67
N SER A 5 -63.45 47.43 -52.33
CA SER A 5 -63.00 46.69 -51.15
C SER A 5 -61.48 46.56 -51.12
N THR A 6 -60.88 46.90 -49.97
CA THR A 6 -59.53 46.46 -49.60
C THR A 6 -59.70 45.29 -48.62
N GLN A 7 -59.51 44.07 -49.11
CA GLN A 7 -59.40 42.88 -48.26
C GLN A 7 -57.91 42.59 -48.04
N THR A 8 -57.41 43.00 -46.89
CA THR A 8 -56.14 42.51 -46.33
C THR A 8 -56.34 41.11 -45.77
N VAL A 9 -55.71 40.13 -46.39
CA VAL A 9 -55.59 38.76 -45.89
C VAL A 9 -54.61 38.76 -44.71
N ASN A 10 -55.09 38.46 -43.51
CA ASN A 10 -54.26 38.12 -42.36
C ASN A 10 -53.76 36.67 -42.52
N LEU A 11 -52.45 36.46 -42.59
CA LEU A 11 -51.81 35.17 -42.33
C LEU A 11 -51.38 35.06 -40.86
N PRO A 12 -51.37 33.84 -40.26
CA PRO A 12 -51.13 33.65 -38.84
C PRO A 12 -49.62 33.58 -38.52
N ILE A 13 -49.13 34.45 -37.64
CA ILE A 13 -47.72 34.55 -37.20
C ILE A 13 -47.47 33.76 -35.88
N LEU A 14 -48.42 32.94 -35.42
CA LEU A 14 -48.39 32.41 -34.05
C LEU A 14 -47.78 31.01 -33.86
N THR A 15 -47.26 30.34 -34.88
CA THR A 15 -46.73 28.96 -34.73
C THR A 15 -45.20 28.82 -34.64
N GLU A 16 -44.42 29.76 -35.16
CA GLU A 16 -42.93 29.65 -35.15
C GLU A 16 -42.29 30.03 -33.82
N ARG A 17 -42.99 30.80 -32.97
CA ARG A 17 -42.46 31.27 -31.68
C ARG A 17 -42.41 30.17 -30.63
N ASP A 18 -43.44 29.32 -30.59
CA ASP A 18 -43.55 28.23 -29.62
C ASP A 18 -42.59 27.07 -29.94
N GLU A 19 -42.28 26.82 -31.22
CA GLU A 19 -41.29 25.83 -31.63
C GLU A 19 -39.85 26.26 -31.32
N LEU A 20 -39.57 27.57 -31.39
CA LEU A 20 -38.26 28.14 -31.01
C LEU A 20 -38.02 28.12 -29.49
N GLU A 21 -39.06 28.39 -28.69
CA GLU A 21 -38.96 28.32 -27.22
C GLU A 21 -38.81 26.87 -26.73
N HIS A 22 -39.57 25.93 -27.30
CA HIS A 22 -39.45 24.51 -26.97
C HIS A 22 -38.07 23.94 -27.35
N GLY A 23 -37.53 24.33 -28.51
CA GLY A 23 -36.19 23.96 -28.95
C GLY A 23 -35.06 24.61 -28.14
N PHE A 24 -35.33 25.67 -27.37
CA PHE A 24 -34.37 26.30 -26.47
C PHE A 24 -34.34 25.57 -25.12
N GLN A 25 -35.51 25.23 -24.57
CA GLN A 25 -35.64 24.45 -23.35
C GLN A 25 -35.07 23.04 -23.46
N GLU A 26 -35.22 22.37 -24.61
CA GLU A 26 -34.59 21.05 -24.83
C GLU A 26 -33.06 21.13 -24.89
N ARG A 27 -32.50 22.21 -25.45
CA ARG A 27 -31.04 22.41 -25.49
C ARG A 27 -30.47 22.75 -24.13
N GLU A 28 -31.17 23.55 -23.33
CA GLU A 28 -30.79 23.88 -21.96
C GLU A 28 -30.77 22.63 -21.07
N LEU A 29 -31.78 21.77 -21.21
CA LEU A 29 -31.83 20.46 -20.55
C LEU A 29 -30.70 19.53 -20.99
N HIS A 30 -30.28 19.60 -22.25
CA HIS A 30 -29.19 18.78 -22.78
C HIS A 30 -27.82 19.24 -22.25
N ILE A 31 -27.61 20.55 -22.14
CA ILE A 31 -26.40 21.15 -21.56
C ILE A 31 -26.31 20.81 -20.06
N GLU A 32 -27.43 20.87 -19.33
CA GLU A 32 -27.44 20.51 -17.90
C GLU A 32 -27.12 19.01 -17.69
N LYS A 33 -27.58 18.14 -18.58
CA LYS A 33 -27.25 16.70 -18.54
C LYS A 33 -25.76 16.45 -18.81
N ILE A 34 -25.16 17.15 -19.77
CA ILE A 34 -23.72 17.06 -20.07
C ILE A 34 -22.90 17.54 -18.86
N ALA A 35 -23.25 18.69 -18.31
CA ALA A 35 -22.59 19.23 -17.12
C ALA A 35 -22.66 18.29 -15.90
N ARG A 36 -23.80 17.60 -15.71
CA ARG A 36 -23.94 16.60 -14.63
C ARG A 36 -23.11 15.34 -14.87
N VAL A 37 -22.99 14.88 -16.11
CA VAL A 37 -22.14 13.73 -16.47
C VAL A 37 -20.66 14.06 -16.27
N GLU A 38 -20.23 15.26 -16.67
CA GLU A 38 -18.87 15.76 -16.49
C GLU A 38 -18.53 15.96 -15.00
N ALA A 39 -19.43 16.55 -14.21
CA ALA A 39 -19.25 16.68 -12.77
C ALA A 39 -19.10 15.31 -12.08
N LYS A 40 -19.89 14.32 -12.53
CA LYS A 40 -19.84 12.95 -11.98
C LYS A 40 -18.57 12.20 -12.41
N ALA A 41 -18.07 12.44 -13.63
CA ALA A 41 -16.79 11.93 -14.08
C ALA A 41 -15.63 12.56 -13.29
N ALA A 42 -15.66 13.88 -13.04
CA ALA A 42 -14.65 14.58 -12.23
C ALA A 42 -14.58 14.05 -10.79
N ILE A 43 -15.73 13.78 -10.16
CA ILE A 43 -15.81 13.17 -8.82
C ILE A 43 -15.23 11.75 -8.82
N ASN A 44 -15.58 10.92 -9.80
CA ASN A 44 -15.05 9.55 -9.91
C ASN A 44 -13.54 9.51 -10.17
N LEU A 45 -13.01 10.48 -10.92
CA LEU A 45 -11.57 10.61 -11.17
C LEU A 45 -10.80 11.05 -9.92
N TYR A 46 -11.44 11.80 -9.03
CA TYR A 46 -10.87 12.14 -7.73
C TYR A 46 -10.77 10.90 -6.82
N ALA A 47 -11.77 10.01 -6.89
CA ALA A 47 -11.81 8.77 -6.10
C ALA A 47 -10.82 7.67 -6.56
N ILE A 48 -10.44 7.64 -7.84
CA ILE A 48 -9.48 6.64 -8.36
C ILE A 48 -8.03 6.98 -7.98
N ASN A 49 -7.73 8.25 -7.69
CA ASN A 49 -6.37 8.71 -7.39
C ASN A 49 -6.00 8.66 -5.89
N THR A 50 -6.92 8.32 -4.99
CA THR A 50 -6.65 8.26 -3.54
C THR A 50 -5.96 6.96 -3.08
N ASP A 51 -5.78 5.97 -3.97
CA ASP A 51 -5.23 4.65 -3.62
C ASP A 51 -3.71 4.51 -3.86
N ARG A 52 -3.02 5.60 -4.25
CA ARG A 52 -1.55 5.64 -4.27
C ARG A 52 -1.02 6.54 -3.17
N PRO A 53 0.01 6.11 -2.41
CA PRO A 53 0.71 6.99 -1.49
C PRO A 53 1.55 7.96 -2.31
N GLN A 54 0.97 9.09 -2.72
CA GLN A 54 1.70 10.16 -3.39
C GLN A 54 2.02 11.26 -2.39
N LYS A 55 3.32 11.37 -2.11
CA LYS A 55 3.92 12.24 -1.10
C LYS A 55 4.19 13.66 -1.60
N GLU A 56 3.69 14.05 -2.77
CA GLU A 56 3.92 15.39 -3.33
C GLU A 56 2.62 15.96 -3.96
N PRO A 57 2.02 16.99 -3.34
CA PRO A 57 0.80 17.65 -3.83
C PRO A 57 0.94 18.19 -5.27
N GLY A 58 2.13 18.63 -5.67
CA GLY A 58 2.35 19.35 -6.93
C GLY A 58 2.07 18.55 -8.21
N ALA A 59 2.32 17.23 -8.23
CA ALA A 59 2.13 16.42 -9.44
C ALA A 59 0.65 16.19 -9.79
N VAL A 60 -0.21 16.17 -8.78
CA VAL A 60 -1.66 15.92 -8.94
C VAL A 60 -2.36 17.18 -9.45
N GLU A 61 -1.92 18.35 -8.98
CA GLU A 61 -2.47 19.65 -9.34
C GLU A 61 -2.22 20.00 -10.80
N GLU A 62 -0.99 19.87 -11.27
CA GLU A 62 -0.60 20.15 -12.65
C GLU A 62 -1.33 19.20 -13.62
N THR A 63 -1.44 17.93 -13.26
CA THR A 63 -2.13 16.92 -14.08
C THR A 63 -3.64 17.21 -14.16
N CYS A 64 -4.27 17.64 -13.06
CA CYS A 64 -5.69 18.00 -13.05
C CYS A 64 -5.96 19.20 -13.97
N MET A 65 -5.14 20.25 -13.87
CA MET A 65 -5.29 21.44 -14.70
C MET A 65 -5.06 21.17 -16.19
N LEU A 66 -4.10 20.32 -16.52
CA LEU A 66 -3.86 19.88 -17.90
C LEU A 66 -5.11 19.21 -18.50
N ARG A 67 -5.76 18.33 -17.72
CA ARG A 67 -6.97 17.63 -18.18
C ARG A 67 -8.15 18.56 -18.41
N VAL A 68 -8.33 19.55 -17.53
CA VAL A 68 -9.35 20.58 -17.69
C VAL A 68 -9.07 21.39 -18.96
N TYR A 69 -7.81 21.81 -19.17
CA TYR A 69 -7.41 22.55 -20.37
C TYR A 69 -7.70 21.77 -21.66
N SER A 70 -7.31 20.48 -21.71
CA SER A 70 -7.57 19.61 -22.86
C SER A 70 -9.06 19.44 -23.14
N ALA A 71 -9.88 19.24 -22.11
CA ALA A 71 -11.33 19.08 -22.29
C ALA A 71 -11.97 20.33 -22.94
N PHE A 72 -11.60 21.53 -22.49
CA PHE A 72 -12.08 22.77 -23.12
C PHE A 72 -11.61 22.92 -24.57
N GLN A 73 -10.38 22.53 -24.85
CA GLN A 73 -9.83 22.59 -26.19
C GLN A 73 -10.55 21.61 -27.13
N ASP A 74 -10.82 20.39 -26.67
CA ASP A 74 -11.60 19.40 -27.42
C ASP A 74 -13.02 19.92 -27.71
N CYS A 75 -13.70 20.51 -26.71
CA CYS A 75 -15.02 21.11 -26.90
C CYS A 75 -15.01 22.25 -27.95
N LEU A 76 -13.97 23.08 -27.98
CA LEU A 76 -13.82 24.12 -29.00
C LEU A 76 -13.68 23.51 -30.39
N TYR A 77 -12.87 22.45 -30.54
CA TYR A 77 -12.68 21.74 -31.80
C TYR A 77 -13.95 21.02 -32.27
N ASP A 78 -14.79 20.56 -31.35
CA ASP A 78 -16.04 19.87 -31.69
C ASP A 78 -17.15 20.85 -32.09
N ILE A 79 -17.26 22.01 -31.43
CA ILE A 79 -18.37 22.95 -31.65
C ILE A 79 -18.17 23.76 -32.94
N LEU A 80 -16.95 24.23 -33.22
CA LEU A 80 -16.69 25.14 -34.34
C LEU A 80 -17.06 24.56 -35.73
N PRO A 81 -16.76 23.29 -36.04
CA PRO A 81 -17.21 22.66 -37.28
C PRO A 81 -18.74 22.59 -37.40
N VAL A 82 -19.44 22.33 -36.30
CA VAL A 82 -20.92 22.30 -36.28
C VAL A 82 -21.48 23.69 -36.57
N VAL A 83 -20.90 24.73 -35.96
CA VAL A 83 -21.29 26.12 -36.23
C VAL A 83 -21.03 26.48 -37.70
N GLU A 84 -19.86 26.13 -38.23
CA GLU A 84 -19.50 26.33 -39.63
C GLU A 84 -20.53 25.67 -40.56
N GLU A 85 -20.87 24.40 -40.32
CA GLU A 85 -21.81 23.64 -41.12
C GLU A 85 -23.22 24.25 -41.08
N VAL A 86 -23.70 24.66 -39.90
CA VAL A 86 -25.00 25.34 -39.76
C VAL A 86 -24.99 26.67 -40.52
N CYS A 87 -23.92 27.46 -40.42
CA CYS A 87 -23.80 28.70 -41.18
C CYS A 87 -23.89 28.47 -42.69
N VAL A 88 -23.15 27.49 -43.22
CA VAL A 88 -23.19 27.15 -44.65
C VAL A 88 -24.59 26.71 -45.06
N ARG A 89 -25.22 25.79 -44.31
CA ARG A 89 -26.57 25.27 -44.61
C ARG A 89 -27.66 26.34 -44.54
N GLN A 90 -27.53 27.33 -43.66
CA GLN A 90 -28.54 28.39 -43.55
C GLN A 90 -28.36 29.45 -44.64
N LEU A 91 -27.13 29.76 -45.02
CA LEU A 91 -26.81 30.76 -46.03
C LEU A 91 -26.96 30.23 -47.47
N SER A 92 -26.84 28.92 -47.69
CA SER A 92 -27.03 28.30 -49.02
C SER A 92 -28.50 28.10 -49.42
N LYS A 93 -29.46 28.32 -48.50
CA LYS A 93 -30.89 28.19 -48.78
C LYS A 93 -31.34 29.24 -49.81
N GLY A 94 -31.46 28.84 -51.07
CA GLY A 94 -31.99 29.66 -52.16
C GLY A 94 -30.95 30.14 -53.18
N GLU A 95 -29.69 29.73 -53.08
CA GLU A 95 -28.63 30.07 -54.05
C GLU A 95 -28.33 28.92 -55.03
N ALA A 96 -27.77 29.25 -56.20
CA ALA A 96 -27.40 28.28 -57.24
C ALA A 96 -26.10 27.51 -56.88
N ASP A 97 -25.98 26.28 -57.38
CA ASP A 97 -24.98 25.23 -57.07
C ASP A 97 -23.49 25.68 -57.03
N GLY A 98 -23.13 26.80 -57.66
CA GLY A 98 -21.77 27.37 -57.65
C GLY A 98 -21.44 28.33 -56.49
N ALA A 99 -22.44 28.86 -55.79
CA ALA A 99 -22.24 29.80 -54.67
C ALA A 99 -21.91 29.08 -53.34
N GLU A 100 -22.32 27.83 -53.21
CA GLU A 100 -22.14 27.03 -52.00
C GLU A 100 -20.66 26.74 -51.69
N GLU A 101 -19.85 26.45 -52.71
CA GLU A 101 -18.41 26.18 -52.55
C GLU A 101 -17.65 27.44 -52.06
N LEU A 102 -18.05 28.62 -52.56
CA LEU A 102 -17.55 29.92 -52.11
C LEU A 102 -17.98 30.25 -50.68
N LEU A 103 -19.23 29.95 -50.32
CA LEU A 103 -19.72 30.10 -48.94
C LEU A 103 -18.97 29.17 -47.99
N ARG A 104 -18.75 27.91 -48.37
CA ARG A 104 -18.01 26.91 -47.59
C ARG A 104 -16.57 27.34 -47.35
N SER A 105 -15.85 27.77 -48.39
CA SER A 105 -14.47 28.24 -48.25
C SER A 105 -14.37 29.49 -47.36
N ARG A 106 -15.30 30.44 -47.49
CA ARG A 106 -15.35 31.64 -46.65
C ARG A 106 -15.75 31.32 -45.20
N ALA A 107 -16.71 30.42 -44.99
CA ALA A 107 -17.10 29.94 -43.66
C ALA A 107 -15.93 29.22 -42.98
N ARG A 108 -15.18 28.40 -43.71
CA ARG A 108 -13.97 27.74 -43.22
C ARG A 108 -12.89 28.74 -42.80
N GLU A 109 -12.65 29.77 -43.61
CA GLU A 109 -11.68 30.83 -43.28
C GLU A 109 -12.12 31.62 -42.02
N CYS A 110 -13.40 31.97 -41.94
CA CYS A 110 -13.97 32.67 -40.79
C CYS A 110 -13.88 31.83 -39.52
N SER A 111 -14.25 30.54 -39.61
CA SER A 111 -14.19 29.57 -38.52
C SER A 111 -12.77 29.43 -37.97
N ARG A 112 -11.75 29.33 -38.84
CA ARG A 112 -10.34 29.30 -38.41
C ARG A 112 -9.89 30.58 -37.69
N LYS A 113 -10.31 31.76 -38.16
CA LYS A 113 -9.99 33.04 -37.49
C LYS A 113 -10.67 33.14 -36.13
N LEU A 114 -11.93 32.69 -36.04
CA LEU A 114 -12.66 32.62 -34.78
C LEU A 114 -11.98 31.64 -33.80
N GLN A 115 -11.57 30.46 -34.29
CA GLN A 115 -10.84 29.47 -33.52
C GLN A 115 -9.55 30.05 -32.91
N GLN A 116 -8.71 30.69 -33.73
CA GLN A 116 -7.46 31.31 -33.25
C GLN A 116 -7.74 32.36 -32.16
N CYS A 117 -8.74 33.21 -32.38
CA CYS A 117 -9.15 34.22 -31.40
C CYS A 117 -9.61 33.58 -30.09
N LEU A 118 -10.42 32.51 -30.16
CA LEU A 118 -10.91 31.80 -28.98
C LEU A 118 -9.79 31.06 -28.24
N GLU A 119 -8.87 30.41 -28.95
CA GLU A 119 -7.71 29.73 -28.38
C GLU A 119 -6.80 30.70 -27.61
N GLU A 120 -6.47 31.86 -28.19
CA GLU A 120 -5.65 32.89 -27.53
C GLU A 120 -6.33 33.45 -26.28
N ARG A 121 -7.63 33.75 -26.37
CA ARG A 121 -8.41 34.25 -25.24
C ARG A 121 -8.55 33.20 -24.15
N PHE A 122 -8.79 31.94 -24.53
CA PHE A 122 -8.88 30.83 -23.59
C PHE A 122 -7.55 30.63 -22.86
N LYS A 123 -6.42 30.61 -23.58
CA LYS A 123 -5.09 30.47 -22.97
C LYS A 123 -4.84 31.52 -21.89
N GLN A 124 -5.12 32.79 -22.18
CA GLN A 124 -4.94 33.87 -21.19
C GLN A 124 -5.82 33.68 -19.94
N GLN A 125 -7.05 33.18 -20.11
CA GLN A 125 -7.96 32.97 -18.99
C GLN A 125 -7.63 31.69 -18.23
N SER A 126 -7.21 30.63 -18.91
CA SER A 126 -6.85 29.36 -18.30
C SER A 126 -5.60 29.49 -17.44
N GLU A 127 -4.60 30.27 -17.85
CA GLU A 127 -3.42 30.59 -17.02
C GLU A 127 -3.83 31.28 -15.70
N ARG A 128 -4.75 32.25 -15.77
CA ARG A 128 -5.28 32.95 -14.58
C ARG A 128 -6.11 32.01 -13.70
N MET A 129 -6.95 31.18 -14.31
CA MET A 129 -7.77 30.20 -13.61
C MET A 129 -6.90 29.17 -12.88
N THR A 130 -5.91 28.60 -13.57
CA THR A 130 -4.92 27.67 -13.02
C THR A 130 -4.22 28.27 -11.81
N SER A 131 -3.71 29.51 -11.93
CA SER A 131 -3.08 30.20 -10.81
C SER A 131 -4.01 30.34 -9.60
N LEU A 132 -5.28 30.69 -9.82
CA LEU A 132 -6.25 30.79 -8.72
C LEU A 132 -6.56 29.44 -8.07
N LEU A 133 -6.77 28.40 -8.88
CA LEU A 133 -7.12 27.07 -8.37
C LEU A 133 -5.95 26.44 -7.60
N VAL A 134 -4.73 26.51 -8.12
CA VAL A 134 -3.53 26.03 -7.42
C VAL A 134 -3.39 26.74 -6.07
N ASN A 135 -3.42 28.08 -6.07
CA ASN A 135 -3.16 28.86 -4.86
C ASN A 135 -4.29 28.82 -3.82
N ARG A 136 -5.54 28.54 -4.21
CA ARG A 136 -6.71 28.64 -3.31
C ARG A 136 -7.40 27.32 -3.03
N CYS A 137 -7.39 26.39 -3.97
CA CYS A 137 -8.16 25.15 -3.89
C CYS A 137 -7.26 23.94 -3.64
N PHE A 138 -6.06 23.93 -4.22
CA PHE A 138 -5.15 22.79 -4.09
C PHE A 138 -4.01 23.01 -3.08
N SER A 139 -3.73 24.26 -2.71
CA SER A 139 -2.74 24.56 -1.67
C SER A 139 -3.26 24.26 -0.26
N VAL A 140 -2.47 23.54 0.52
CA VAL A 140 -2.65 23.41 1.97
C VAL A 140 -2.13 24.67 2.66
N PRO A 141 -2.92 25.38 3.48
CA PRO A 141 -2.44 26.55 4.19
C PRO A 141 -1.26 26.21 5.11
N PRO A 142 -0.21 27.04 5.18
CA PRO A 142 1.02 26.72 5.92
C PRO A 142 0.80 26.58 7.44
N ASN A 143 -0.30 27.11 7.95
CA ASN A 143 -0.71 27.08 9.35
C ASN A 143 -1.67 25.93 9.69
N VAL A 144 -1.93 25.02 8.75
CA VAL A 144 -2.83 23.86 8.94
C VAL A 144 -2.01 22.59 8.77
N LEU A 145 -2.02 21.74 9.80
CA LEU A 145 -1.52 20.38 9.71
C LEU A 145 -2.68 19.48 9.27
N LEU A 146 -2.39 18.57 8.33
CA LEU A 146 -3.36 17.56 7.92
C LEU A 146 -3.60 16.57 9.07
N PRO A 147 -4.76 15.89 9.11
CA PRO A 147 -5.06 14.89 10.12
C PRO A 147 -3.98 13.80 10.25
N GLU A 148 -3.39 13.41 9.13
CA GLU A 148 -2.32 12.42 9.03
C GLU A 148 -1.03 12.91 9.70
N ASP A 149 -0.80 14.23 9.67
CA ASP A 149 0.37 14.89 10.24
C ASP A 149 0.21 15.24 11.73
N GLN A 150 -0.93 14.92 12.35
CA GLN A 150 -1.15 15.18 13.79
C GLN A 150 -0.11 14.49 14.68
N SER A 151 0.43 13.36 14.23
CA SER A 151 1.49 12.63 14.93
C SER A 151 2.74 13.49 15.14
N HIS A 152 3.12 14.33 14.17
CA HIS A 152 4.24 15.26 14.26
C HIS A 152 4.06 16.35 15.31
N LYS A 153 2.81 16.74 15.61
CA LYS A 153 2.49 17.68 16.68
C LYS A 153 2.57 17.03 18.06
N LYS A 154 2.16 15.76 18.17
CA LYS A 154 2.12 15.01 19.44
C LYS A 154 3.51 14.51 19.83
N TYR A 155 4.31 14.12 18.84
CA TYR A 155 5.68 13.65 19.01
C TYR A 155 6.58 14.42 18.05
N PRO A 156 6.93 15.68 18.38
CA PRO A 156 8.01 16.33 17.66
C PRO A 156 9.22 15.43 17.80
N GLN A 157 9.70 14.87 16.68
CA GLN A 157 10.85 13.96 16.70
C GLN A 157 12.07 14.74 17.18
N ASP A 158 12.41 14.58 18.45
CA ASP A 158 13.72 14.97 18.94
C ASP A 158 14.73 14.04 18.29
N VAL A 159 15.59 14.60 17.45
CA VAL A 159 16.64 13.86 16.74
C VAL A 159 17.46 13.03 17.73
N GLN A 160 17.66 13.54 18.95
CA GLN A 160 18.38 12.81 20.00
C GLN A 160 17.60 11.56 20.48
N GLU A 161 16.28 11.64 20.59
CA GLU A 161 15.46 10.49 20.98
C GLU A 161 15.42 9.43 19.87
N VAL A 162 15.35 9.83 18.61
CA VAL A 162 15.41 8.91 17.46
C VAL A 162 16.74 8.16 17.46
N LEU A 163 17.87 8.87 17.57
CA LEU A 163 19.20 8.26 17.62
C LEU A 163 19.35 7.31 18.82
N ARG A 164 18.77 7.67 19.97
CA ARG A 164 18.75 6.82 21.16
C ARG A 164 17.97 5.52 20.91
N LEU A 165 16.80 5.61 20.27
CA LEU A 165 15.98 4.45 19.93
C LEU A 165 16.67 3.55 18.91
N GLU A 166 17.30 4.12 17.88
CA GLU A 166 18.08 3.36 16.90
C GLU A 166 19.23 2.61 17.56
N THR A 167 19.97 3.28 18.46
CA THR A 167 21.03 2.65 19.24
C THR A 167 20.47 1.51 20.11
N SER A 168 19.36 1.75 20.80
CA SER A 168 18.70 0.74 21.63
C SER A 168 18.23 -0.48 20.83
N ILE A 169 17.78 -0.30 19.59
CA ILE A 169 17.37 -1.40 18.71
C ILE A 169 18.58 -2.27 18.36
N VAL A 170 19.70 -1.63 17.97
CA VAL A 170 20.93 -2.35 17.62
C VAL A 170 21.48 -3.12 18.82
N ASP A 171 21.49 -2.51 20.00
CA ASP A 171 21.98 -3.17 21.21
C ASP A 171 21.08 -4.35 21.62
N LEU A 172 19.76 -4.19 21.50
CA LEU A 172 18.82 -5.27 21.79
C LEU A 172 18.96 -6.44 20.81
N GLN A 173 19.20 -6.17 19.53
CA GLN A 173 19.46 -7.21 18.53
C GLN A 173 20.73 -8.01 18.86
N ARG A 174 21.83 -7.33 19.24
CA ARG A 174 23.06 -8.01 19.67
C ARG A 174 22.85 -8.86 20.91
N ALA A 175 22.13 -8.34 21.90
CA ALA A 175 21.81 -9.08 23.12
C ALA A 175 20.98 -10.33 22.79
N TYR A 176 19.97 -10.19 21.93
CA TYR A 176 19.16 -11.32 21.47
C TYR A 176 20.00 -12.40 20.78
N GLU A 177 20.91 -12.03 19.88
CA GLU A 177 21.80 -12.99 19.22
C GLU A 177 22.69 -13.72 20.22
N ALA A 178 23.27 -13.00 21.19
CA ALA A 178 24.07 -13.60 22.25
C ALA A 178 23.26 -14.59 23.11
N GLU A 179 22.02 -14.25 23.46
CA GLU A 179 21.13 -15.14 24.22
C GLU A 179 20.75 -16.40 23.43
N VAL A 180 20.54 -16.28 22.11
CA VAL A 180 20.30 -17.44 21.24
C VAL A 180 21.53 -18.36 21.24
N CYS A 181 22.74 -17.81 21.12
CA CYS A 181 23.98 -18.58 21.20
C CYS A 181 24.16 -19.24 22.57
N ALA A 182 23.92 -18.51 23.66
CA ALA A 182 24.01 -19.04 25.02
C ALA A 182 23.04 -20.21 25.23
N ARG A 183 21.80 -20.07 24.75
CA ARG A 183 20.80 -21.15 24.79
C ARG A 183 21.27 -22.39 24.04
N GLN A 184 21.88 -22.23 22.86
CA GLN A 184 22.42 -23.36 22.10
C GLN A 184 23.56 -24.05 22.84
N ALA A 185 24.47 -23.29 23.46
CA ALA A 185 25.54 -23.86 24.28
C ALA A 185 24.99 -24.65 25.47
N LEU A 186 23.99 -24.11 26.18
CA LEU A 186 23.34 -24.80 27.29
C LEU A 186 22.63 -26.10 26.86
N LEU A 187 22.02 -26.11 25.67
CA LEU A 187 21.39 -27.32 25.14
C LEU A 187 22.44 -28.39 24.79
N ALA A 188 23.60 -28.00 24.27
CA ALA A 188 24.70 -28.92 23.99
C ALA A 188 25.28 -29.51 25.28
N GLU A 189 25.51 -28.68 26.30
CA GLU A 189 25.97 -29.09 27.63
C GLU A 189 25.00 -30.10 28.28
N LEU A 190 23.68 -29.84 28.16
CA LEU A 190 22.66 -30.74 28.73
C LEU A 190 22.72 -32.12 28.07
N GLU A 191 22.97 -32.19 26.76
CA GLU A 191 23.11 -33.46 26.06
C GLU A 191 24.39 -34.21 26.49
N GLU A 192 25.51 -33.50 26.67
CA GLU A 192 26.73 -34.10 27.23
C GLU A 192 26.48 -34.67 28.64
N GLN A 193 25.77 -33.94 29.49
CA GLN A 193 25.42 -34.40 30.84
C GLN A 193 24.53 -35.66 30.81
N ARG A 194 23.62 -35.77 29.84
CA ARG A 194 22.79 -36.98 29.66
C ARG A 194 23.63 -38.19 29.29
N GLU A 195 24.58 -38.02 28.38
CA GLU A 195 25.49 -39.10 28.00
C GLU A 195 26.32 -39.55 29.19
N VAL A 196 26.91 -38.62 29.96
CA VAL A 196 27.67 -38.95 31.17
C VAL A 196 26.78 -39.67 32.21
N GLN A 197 25.55 -39.21 32.42
CA GLN A 197 24.62 -39.85 33.34
C GLN A 197 24.33 -41.30 32.91
N LYS A 198 24.08 -41.53 31.62
CA LYS A 198 23.86 -42.88 31.09
C LYS A 198 25.06 -43.79 31.33
N HIS A 199 26.28 -43.30 31.11
CA HIS A 199 27.49 -44.09 31.39
C HIS A 199 27.64 -44.42 32.88
N LEU A 200 27.29 -43.49 33.77
CA LEU A 200 27.29 -43.75 35.21
C LEU A 200 26.25 -44.79 35.62
N ASP A 201 25.05 -44.72 35.04
CA ASP A 201 23.98 -45.69 35.29
C ASP A 201 24.39 -47.09 34.81
N GLU A 202 25.02 -47.21 33.64
CA GLU A 202 25.58 -48.47 33.13
C GLU A 202 26.66 -49.06 34.08
N ILE A 203 27.54 -48.22 34.63
CA ILE A 203 28.55 -48.65 35.61
C ILE A 203 27.87 -49.12 36.91
N LEU A 204 26.86 -48.40 37.39
CA LEU A 204 26.12 -48.78 38.59
C LEU A 204 25.39 -50.10 38.41
N GLU A 205 24.75 -50.31 37.26
CA GLU A 205 24.12 -51.58 36.90
C GLU A 205 25.16 -52.72 36.89
N TRP A 206 26.29 -52.52 36.23
CA TRP A 206 27.38 -53.51 36.20
C TRP A 206 27.90 -53.87 37.61
N VAL A 207 28.07 -52.87 38.50
CA VAL A 207 28.49 -53.12 39.89
C VAL A 207 27.43 -53.92 40.66
N GLN A 208 26.14 -53.62 40.45
CA GLN A 208 25.04 -54.35 41.07
C GLN A 208 24.97 -55.80 40.57
N GLU A 209 25.14 -56.02 39.27
CA GLU A 209 25.20 -57.36 38.68
C GLU A 209 26.37 -58.17 39.25
N LEU A 210 27.56 -57.56 39.37
CA LEU A 210 28.72 -58.19 39.97
C LEU A 210 28.46 -58.58 41.43
N GLN A 211 27.85 -57.68 42.21
CA GLN A 211 27.47 -57.96 43.59
C GLN A 211 26.44 -59.11 43.67
N ALA A 212 25.43 -59.11 42.79
CA ALA A 212 24.42 -60.15 42.73
C ALA A 212 25.01 -61.52 42.35
N ALA A 213 25.93 -61.55 41.39
CA ALA A 213 26.66 -62.77 40.99
C ALA A 213 27.50 -63.32 42.15
N TRP A 214 28.21 -62.46 42.89
CA TRP A 214 28.97 -62.84 44.08
C TRP A 214 28.08 -63.47 45.16
N VAL A 215 26.92 -62.87 45.42
CA VAL A 215 25.94 -63.41 46.38
C VAL A 215 25.39 -64.76 45.91
N LYS A 216 25.12 -64.91 44.61
CA LYS A 216 24.60 -66.16 44.01
C LYS A 216 25.57 -67.34 44.11
N GLU A 217 26.88 -67.08 44.06
CA GLU A 217 27.94 -68.08 44.31
C GLU A 217 27.99 -68.55 45.78
N GLY A 218 27.10 -68.05 46.65
CA GLY A 218 27.01 -68.44 48.05
C GLY A 218 27.95 -67.64 48.96
N ASN A 219 28.62 -66.62 48.42
CA ASN A 219 29.47 -65.74 49.20
C ASN A 219 28.63 -64.60 49.82
N GLY A 220 28.84 -64.32 51.11
CA GLY A 220 28.24 -63.18 51.78
C GLY A 220 28.88 -61.84 51.38
N SER A 221 28.96 -60.89 52.30
CA SER A 221 29.74 -59.67 52.08
C SER A 221 31.20 -60.03 51.78
N PHE A 222 31.78 -59.46 50.71
CA PHE A 222 33.19 -59.68 50.34
C PHE A 222 34.13 -59.43 51.52
N HIS A 223 33.88 -58.35 52.28
CA HIS A 223 34.64 -58.01 53.48
C HIS A 223 34.55 -59.12 54.56
N GLU A 224 33.36 -59.69 54.74
CA GLU A 224 33.13 -60.78 55.69
C GLU A 224 33.80 -62.08 55.25
N SER A 225 33.68 -62.43 53.98
CA SER A 225 34.37 -63.59 53.39
C SER A 225 35.89 -63.46 53.55
N PHE A 226 36.46 -62.29 53.25
CA PHE A 226 37.89 -62.05 53.41
C PHE A 226 38.33 -62.12 54.88
N ARG A 227 37.54 -61.54 55.80
CA ARG A 227 37.80 -61.60 57.24
C ARG A 227 37.82 -63.04 57.77
N LEU A 228 36.83 -63.86 57.39
CA LEU A 228 36.74 -65.26 57.80
C LEU A 228 37.91 -66.09 57.27
N VAL A 229 38.34 -65.85 56.02
CA VAL A 229 39.53 -66.50 55.44
C VAL A 229 40.77 -66.11 56.24
N MET A 230 40.99 -64.83 56.51
CA MET A 230 42.16 -64.36 57.27
C MET A 230 42.19 -64.91 58.71
N GLU A 231 41.03 -64.98 59.38
CA GLU A 231 40.94 -65.57 60.71
C GLU A 231 41.25 -67.08 60.68
N SER A 232 40.77 -67.79 59.66
CA SER A 232 41.04 -69.21 59.47
C SER A 232 42.52 -69.47 59.18
N VAL A 233 43.14 -68.64 58.34
CA VAL A 233 44.59 -68.70 58.06
C VAL A 233 45.40 -68.47 59.33
N LYS A 234 45.01 -67.50 60.17
CA LYS A 234 45.69 -67.25 61.45
C LYS A 234 45.60 -68.45 62.39
N LYS A 235 44.41 -69.03 62.56
CA LYS A 235 44.22 -70.25 63.37
C LYS A 235 45.04 -71.43 62.84
N LEU A 236 45.13 -71.57 61.52
CA LEU A 236 45.95 -72.61 60.89
C LEU A 236 47.44 -72.37 61.17
N GLN A 237 47.91 -71.12 61.06
CA GLN A 237 49.30 -70.75 61.35
C GLN A 237 49.66 -71.05 62.82
N ASP A 238 48.76 -70.71 63.75
CA ASP A 238 48.94 -71.00 65.17
C ASP A 238 48.98 -72.52 65.43
N ALA A 239 48.08 -73.30 64.82
CA ALA A 239 48.05 -74.76 64.95
C ALA A 239 49.29 -75.43 64.35
N VAL A 240 49.76 -74.98 63.19
CA VAL A 240 51.01 -75.47 62.56
C VAL A 240 52.22 -75.12 63.44
N GLY A 241 52.25 -73.91 64.01
CA GLY A 241 53.29 -73.51 64.97
C GLY A 241 53.30 -74.40 66.22
N GLU A 242 52.13 -74.74 66.77
CA GLU A 242 52.03 -75.68 67.89
C GLU A 242 52.48 -77.09 67.52
N ILE A 243 52.14 -77.61 66.33
CA ILE A 243 52.58 -78.93 65.86
C ILE A 243 54.09 -78.94 65.66
N CYS A 244 54.69 -77.90 65.07
CA CYS A 244 56.13 -77.77 64.91
C CYS A 244 56.86 -77.65 66.25
N ASN A 245 56.25 -77.02 67.26
CA ASN A 245 56.83 -76.89 68.60
C ASN A 245 56.59 -78.13 69.50
N LYS A 246 55.58 -78.95 69.19
CA LYS A 246 55.25 -80.21 69.91
C LYS A 246 55.77 -81.46 69.20
N ALA A 247 56.33 -81.34 67.99
CA ALA A 247 57.03 -82.43 67.34
C ALA A 247 58.39 -82.64 68.06
N PRO A 248 58.65 -83.83 68.62
CA PRO A 248 59.97 -84.11 69.18
C PRO A 248 60.99 -84.16 68.04
N HIS A 249 62.16 -83.53 68.26
CA HIS A 249 63.37 -83.84 67.51
C HIS A 249 63.75 -85.31 67.67
#